data_AF-A0A1V5LRY1-F1
#
_entry.id   AF-A0A1V5LRY1-F1
#
_cell.length_a   1.000
_cell.length_b   1.000
_cell.length_c   1.000
_cell.angle_alpha   90.00
_cell.angle_beta   90.00
_cell.angle_gamma   90.00
#
_symmetry.space_group_name_H-M   'P 1'
#
loop_
_entity.id
_entity.type
_entity.pdbx_description
1 polymer ?
#
loop_
_entity_poly.entity_id
_entity_poly.type
_entity_poly.pdbx_seq_one_letter_code
_entity_poly.pdbx_strand_id
1 'polypeptide(L)'
;MRILHFTGEEQGLWGSYAYSDLVAAAKTDVVAMVQVDMIGYCGKPGNRVDIHDGADKNGSHSIAVAFFRAIARYGINLKPVDTHNHAVDDRSDHAGFLDHGYKAVLISEEFTDDGFNPNYHQLSDRVKNCNLPYMVEVVKAIIALTVDLAGGK
;
A
#
# COMPACT_ATOMS: atom_id res chain seq x y z
N MET A 1 5.28 -7.64 14.12
CA MET A 1 5.34 -7.36 12.66
C MET A 1 5.32 -8.69 11.92
N ARG A 2 4.50 -8.79 10.87
CA ARG A 2 4.50 -9.93 9.92
C ARG A 2 4.80 -9.38 8.54
N ILE A 3 5.66 -10.05 7.76
CA ILE A 3 5.85 -9.78 6.33
C ILE A 3 5.17 -10.93 5.60
N LEU A 4 4.27 -10.59 4.68
CA LEU A 4 3.42 -11.55 3.97
C LEU A 4 3.61 -11.36 2.47
N HIS A 5 3.61 -12.46 1.73
CA HIS A 5 3.50 -12.46 0.27
C HIS A 5 2.32 -13.34 -0.07
N PHE A 6 1.28 -12.75 -0.64
CA PHE A 6 0.04 -13.47 -0.95
C PHE A 6 0.13 -14.14 -2.33
N THR A 7 -0.51 -15.29 -2.45
CA THR A 7 -0.70 -16.00 -3.71
C THR A 7 -2.11 -15.76 -4.23
N GLY A 8 -2.32 -15.76 -5.53
CA GLY A 8 -3.68 -15.67 -6.08
C GLY A 8 -4.32 -14.29 -6.01
N GLU A 9 -3.51 -13.23 -5.84
CA GLU A 9 -3.96 -11.83 -5.90
C GLU A 9 -4.67 -11.56 -7.24
N GLU A 10 -3.99 -11.83 -8.35
CA GLU A 10 -4.50 -11.67 -9.71
C GLU A 10 -5.64 -12.64 -10.10
N GLN A 11 -5.97 -13.61 -9.24
CA GLN A 11 -7.11 -14.53 -9.44
C GLN A 11 -8.36 -14.08 -8.66
N GLY A 12 -8.28 -12.93 -7.99
CA GLY A 12 -9.34 -12.39 -7.15
C GLY A 12 -8.99 -12.44 -5.67
N LEU A 13 -7.76 -12.10 -5.31
CA LEU A 13 -7.30 -11.89 -3.93
C LEU A 13 -7.38 -13.16 -3.05
N TRP A 14 -7.32 -14.35 -3.66
CA TRP A 14 -7.66 -15.61 -2.96
C TRP A 14 -6.79 -15.87 -1.73
N GLY A 15 -5.48 -15.64 -1.83
CA GLY A 15 -4.56 -15.89 -0.72
C GLY A 15 -4.74 -14.90 0.42
N SER A 16 -5.00 -13.63 0.13
CA SER A 16 -5.21 -12.61 1.16
C SER A 16 -6.56 -12.75 1.84
N TYR A 17 -7.64 -13.06 1.11
CA TYR A 17 -8.93 -13.39 1.74
C TYR A 17 -8.83 -14.63 2.63
N ALA A 18 -8.22 -15.72 2.14
CA ALA A 18 -8.03 -16.92 2.96
C ALA A 18 -7.23 -16.62 4.24
N TYR A 19 -6.22 -15.75 4.17
CA TYR A 19 -5.45 -15.36 5.33
C TYR A 19 -6.23 -14.41 6.26
N SER A 20 -6.94 -13.42 5.71
CA SER A 20 -7.72 -12.46 6.50
C SER A 20 -8.88 -13.14 7.23
N ASP A 21 -9.50 -14.16 6.62
CA ASP A 21 -10.48 -15.05 7.26
C ASP A 21 -9.89 -15.74 8.50
N LEU A 22 -8.67 -16.30 8.38
CA LEU A 22 -7.99 -16.94 9.50
C LEU A 22 -7.64 -15.95 10.61
N VAL A 23 -7.18 -14.75 10.25
CA VAL A 23 -6.86 -13.66 11.19
C VAL A 23 -8.11 -13.23 11.97
N ALA A 24 -9.24 -13.06 11.27
CA ALA A 24 -10.56 -12.75 11.82
C ALA A 24 -11.10 -13.86 12.73
N ALA A 25 -11.06 -15.11 12.28
CA ALA A 25 -11.50 -16.27 13.05
C ALA A 25 -10.69 -16.43 14.35
N ALA A 26 -9.39 -16.16 14.29
CA ALA A 26 -8.50 -16.17 15.45
C ALA A 26 -8.68 -14.95 16.36
N LYS A 27 -9.49 -13.95 15.97
CA LYS A 27 -9.64 -12.66 16.67
C LYS A 27 -8.30 -12.00 16.96
N THR A 28 -7.40 -12.06 15.98
CA THR A 28 -6.06 -11.48 16.14
C THR A 28 -6.19 -9.96 16.23
N ASP A 29 -5.56 -9.34 17.23
CA ASP A 29 -5.45 -7.90 17.29
C ASP A 29 -4.44 -7.41 16.24
N VAL A 30 -4.93 -6.70 15.22
CA VAL A 30 -4.13 -6.15 14.12
C VAL A 30 -4.18 -4.64 14.19
N VAL A 31 -3.05 -4.04 14.56
CA VAL A 31 -2.91 -2.58 14.67
C VAL A 31 -3.10 -1.88 13.32
N ALA A 32 -2.52 -2.45 12.26
CA ALA A 32 -2.60 -1.97 10.90
C ALA A 32 -2.20 -3.08 9.92
N MET A 33 -2.85 -3.11 8.76
CA MET A 33 -2.38 -3.81 7.56
C MET A 33 -1.93 -2.77 6.54
N VAL A 34 -0.75 -2.96 5.95
CA VAL A 34 -0.19 -2.07 4.93
C VAL A 34 0.11 -2.90 3.70
N GLN A 35 -0.72 -2.77 2.68
CA GLN A 35 -0.48 -3.39 1.37
C GLN A 35 0.48 -2.52 0.58
N VAL A 36 1.43 -3.18 -0.10
CA VAL A 36 2.45 -2.54 -0.93
C VAL A 36 2.38 -3.19 -2.30
N ASP A 37 1.77 -2.50 -3.26
CA ASP A 37 1.50 -3.05 -4.57
C ASP A 37 1.82 -2.01 -5.66
N MET A 38 2.55 -2.44 -6.68
CA MET A 38 3.10 -1.59 -7.74
C MET A 38 3.86 -0.36 -7.19
N ILE A 39 5.12 -0.52 -6.82
CA ILE A 39 5.95 0.58 -6.27
C ILE A 39 7.15 0.92 -7.15
N GLY A 40 7.09 0.53 -8.42
CA GLY A 40 8.23 0.49 -9.32
C GLY A 40 8.20 1.57 -10.40
N TYR A 41 7.07 2.20 -10.66
CA TYR A 41 6.86 3.14 -11.74
C TYR A 41 6.51 4.52 -11.18
N CYS A 42 6.95 5.56 -11.89
CA CYS A 42 6.62 6.94 -11.57
C CYS A 42 6.53 7.69 -12.91
N GLY A 43 5.32 7.75 -13.48
CA GLY A 43 5.09 8.24 -14.84
C GLY A 43 5.36 9.74 -15.01
N LYS A 44 5.31 10.50 -13.92
CA LYS A 44 5.55 11.96 -13.90
C LYS A 44 6.70 12.29 -12.94
N PRO A 45 7.50 13.33 -13.24
CA PRO A 45 8.48 13.84 -12.28
C PRO A 45 7.80 14.27 -10.98
N GLY A 46 8.42 13.96 -9.83
CA GLY A 46 7.96 14.49 -8.54
C GLY A 46 7.85 13.47 -7.42
N ASN A 47 8.13 12.19 -7.67
CA ASN A 47 8.08 11.12 -6.65
C ASN A 47 6.73 11.04 -5.94
N ARG A 48 5.64 11.18 -6.71
CA ARG A 48 4.28 10.95 -6.21
C ARG A 48 4.16 9.49 -5.78
N VAL A 49 3.58 9.26 -4.61
CA VAL A 49 3.17 7.94 -4.12
C VAL A 49 1.75 8.08 -3.63
N ASP A 50 0.89 7.15 -4.02
CA ASP A 50 -0.50 7.16 -3.61
C ASP A 50 -0.65 6.27 -2.36
N ILE A 51 -1.49 6.73 -1.44
CA ILE A 51 -2.01 5.92 -0.35
C ILE A 51 -3.53 5.94 -0.42
N HIS A 52 -4.15 4.78 -0.23
CA HIS A 52 -5.59 4.59 -0.32
C HIS A 52 -6.06 3.95 0.98
N ASP A 53 -6.94 4.64 1.70
CA ASP A 53 -7.43 4.24 3.03
C ASP A 53 -8.91 3.83 3.04
N GLY A 54 -9.50 3.64 1.85
CA GLY A 54 -10.91 3.33 1.66
C GLY A 54 -11.83 4.47 2.14
N ALA A 55 -11.38 5.72 2.06
CA ALA A 55 -12.05 6.90 2.62
C ALA A 55 -12.33 6.76 4.12
N ASP A 56 -11.26 6.49 4.87
CA ASP A 56 -11.26 6.23 6.32
C ASP A 56 -12.08 4.98 6.75
N LYS A 57 -12.21 3.96 5.88
CA LYS A 57 -12.87 2.70 6.24
C LYS A 57 -12.19 2.08 7.47
N ASN A 58 -12.98 1.74 8.49
CA ASN A 58 -12.53 1.21 9.79
C ASN A 58 -11.56 2.13 10.59
N GLY A 59 -11.45 3.42 10.25
CA GLY A 59 -10.47 4.32 10.88
C GLY A 59 -9.06 4.23 10.27
N SER A 60 -8.95 3.77 9.02
CA SER A 60 -7.68 3.54 8.32
C SER A 60 -6.93 4.84 8.00
N HIS A 61 -7.59 6.01 8.01
CA HIS A 61 -6.95 7.30 7.78
C HIS A 61 -5.84 7.59 8.80
N SER A 62 -5.95 7.00 10.00
CA SER A 62 -4.88 7.07 11.01
C SER A 62 -3.54 6.51 10.52
N ILE A 63 -3.55 5.52 9.62
CA ILE A 63 -2.35 4.96 8.97
C ILE A 63 -1.81 5.95 7.92
N ALA A 64 -2.68 6.57 7.12
CA ALA A 64 -2.29 7.58 6.15
C ALA A 64 -1.61 8.79 6.83
N VAL A 65 -2.20 9.30 7.91
CA VAL A 65 -1.57 10.36 8.73
C VAL A 65 -0.20 9.93 9.26
N ALA A 66 -0.05 8.69 9.72
CA ALA A 66 1.24 8.17 10.19
C ALA A 66 2.27 8.10 9.04
N PHE A 67 1.85 7.69 7.83
CA PHE A 67 2.70 7.61 6.66
C PHE A 67 3.24 8.99 6.24
N PHE A 68 2.36 10.01 6.19
CA PHE A 68 2.77 11.39 5.90
C PHE A 68 3.74 11.92 6.95
N ARG A 69 3.49 11.64 8.23
CA ARG A 69 4.40 12.02 9.33
C ARG A 69 5.75 11.34 9.23
N ALA A 70 5.80 10.05 8.88
CA ALA A 70 7.03 9.30 8.71
C ALA A 70 7.86 9.90 7.55
N ILE A 71 7.24 10.17 6.40
CA ILE A 71 7.92 10.81 5.27
C ILE A 71 8.54 12.16 5.69
N ALA A 72 7.76 13.00 6.38
CA ALA A 72 8.25 14.30 6.86
C ALA A 72 9.36 14.17 7.91
N ARG A 73 9.20 13.27 8.90
CA ARG A 73 10.15 13.08 10.01
C ARG A 73 11.53 12.65 9.51
N TYR A 74 11.57 11.71 8.57
CA TYR A 74 12.81 11.14 8.06
C TYR A 74 13.34 11.84 6.80
N GLY A 75 12.68 12.90 6.34
CA GLY A 75 13.10 13.65 5.15
C GLY A 75 13.12 12.80 3.88
N ILE A 76 12.18 11.86 3.76
CA ILE A 76 12.10 10.94 2.62
C ILE A 76 11.60 11.71 1.39
N ASN A 77 12.24 11.49 0.24
CA ASN A 77 11.95 12.24 -0.98
C ASN A 77 10.74 11.66 -1.74
N LEU A 78 9.58 11.70 -1.10
CA LEU A 78 8.29 11.33 -1.67
C LEU A 78 7.27 12.46 -1.48
N LYS A 79 6.27 12.48 -2.36
CA LYS A 79 5.10 13.34 -2.24
C LYS A 79 3.87 12.44 -2.08
N PRO A 80 3.51 12.08 -0.83
CA PRO A 80 2.37 11.21 -0.61
C PRO A 80 1.06 11.94 -0.93
N VAL A 81 0.13 11.24 -1.56
CA VAL A 81 -1.21 11.72 -1.87
C VAL A 81 -2.20 10.71 -1.32
N ASP A 82 -3.09 11.17 -0.45
CA ASP A 82 -4.25 10.40 -0.02
C ASP A 82 -5.37 10.64 -1.03
N THR A 83 -5.59 9.66 -1.91
CA THR A 83 -6.38 9.86 -3.13
C THR A 83 -7.88 9.76 -2.88
N HIS A 84 -8.29 9.08 -1.81
CA HIS A 84 -9.68 8.63 -1.62
C HIS A 84 -10.26 7.95 -2.88
N ASN A 85 -9.42 7.25 -3.65
CA ASN A 85 -9.80 6.64 -4.92
C ASN A 85 -10.54 5.31 -4.71
N HIS A 86 -11.85 5.35 -4.78
CA HIS A 86 -12.69 4.14 -4.66
C HIS A 86 -12.49 3.11 -5.79
N ALA A 87 -11.79 3.45 -6.88
CA ALA A 87 -11.49 2.50 -7.94
C ALA A 87 -10.52 1.39 -7.51
N VAL A 88 -9.88 1.52 -6.34
CA VAL A 88 -8.92 0.53 -5.82
C VAL A 88 -9.39 -0.23 -4.57
N ASP A 89 -10.60 0.05 -4.07
CA ASP A 89 -11.12 -0.51 -2.80
C ASP A 89 -11.09 -2.05 -2.75
N ASP A 90 -11.23 -2.72 -3.89
CA ASP A 90 -11.23 -4.18 -4.06
C ASP A 90 -10.12 -4.70 -5.00
N ARG A 91 -9.08 -3.91 -5.22
CA ARG A 91 -8.09 -4.16 -6.29
C ARG A 91 -6.74 -4.69 -5.82
N SER A 92 -6.54 -4.92 -4.53
CA SER A 92 -5.32 -5.52 -3.99
C SER A 92 -5.59 -6.10 -2.58
N ASP A 93 -4.61 -6.78 -1.98
CA ASP A 93 -4.80 -7.65 -0.81
C ASP A 93 -5.29 -6.96 0.48
N HIS A 94 -5.26 -5.63 0.55
CA HIS A 94 -5.85 -4.87 1.66
C HIS A 94 -7.37 -5.05 1.80
N ALA A 95 -8.07 -5.37 0.71
CA ALA A 95 -9.54 -5.43 0.67
C ALA A 95 -10.14 -6.41 1.68
N GLY A 96 -9.62 -7.65 1.75
CA GLY A 96 -10.11 -8.66 2.70
C GLY A 96 -9.96 -8.23 4.15
N PHE A 97 -8.88 -7.53 4.50
CA PHE A 97 -8.70 -6.99 5.85
C PHE A 97 -9.72 -5.88 6.17
N LEU A 98 -9.99 -4.99 5.22
CA LEU A 98 -11.04 -3.97 5.37
C LEU A 98 -12.42 -4.61 5.58
N ASP A 99 -12.73 -5.70 4.87
CA ASP A 99 -14.03 -6.38 4.97
C ASP A 99 -14.23 -7.10 6.30
N HIS A 100 -13.15 -7.50 6.97
CA HIS A 100 -13.20 -8.02 8.34
C HIS A 100 -13.11 -6.95 9.43
N GLY A 101 -13.18 -5.67 9.09
CA GLY A 101 -13.18 -4.58 10.06
C GLY A 101 -11.80 -4.14 10.55
N TYR A 102 -10.71 -4.61 9.93
CA TYR A 102 -9.36 -4.14 10.26
C TYR A 102 -9.04 -2.83 9.56
N LYS A 103 -8.13 -2.06 10.17
CA LYS A 103 -7.52 -0.91 9.52
C LYS A 103 -6.52 -1.39 8.47
N ALA A 104 -6.71 -0.99 7.23
CA ALA A 104 -5.81 -1.35 6.15
C ALA A 104 -5.68 -0.22 5.13
N VAL A 105 -4.51 -0.11 4.52
CA VAL A 105 -4.25 0.83 3.43
C VAL A 105 -3.53 0.13 2.29
N LEU A 106 -3.69 0.63 1.08
CA LEU A 106 -2.83 0.33 -0.07
C LEU A 106 -1.86 1.49 -0.28
N ILE A 107 -0.57 1.21 -0.37
CA ILE A 107 0.46 2.14 -0.85
C ILE A 107 0.89 1.68 -2.23
N SER A 108 0.78 2.56 -3.22
CA SER A 108 1.09 2.27 -4.62
C SER A 108 1.75 3.45 -5.32
N GLU A 109 2.29 3.19 -6.50
CA GLU A 109 2.49 4.22 -7.51
C GLU A 109 1.16 4.86 -7.94
N GLU A 110 1.24 5.93 -8.74
CA GLU A 110 0.08 6.72 -9.17
C GLU A 110 -0.97 5.85 -9.89
N PHE A 111 -2.17 5.73 -9.31
CA PHE A 111 -3.27 4.93 -9.85
C PHE A 111 -4.35 5.84 -10.46
N THR A 112 -3.98 6.58 -11.50
CA THR A 112 -4.88 7.48 -12.26
C THR A 112 -4.65 7.32 -13.75
N ASP A 113 -5.65 7.64 -14.58
CA ASP A 113 -5.57 7.48 -16.05
C ASP A 113 -4.31 8.12 -16.69
N ASP A 114 -3.82 9.21 -16.11
CA ASP A 114 -2.70 9.99 -16.61
C ASP A 114 -1.35 9.67 -15.93
N GLY A 115 -1.32 8.75 -14.97
CA GLY A 115 -0.11 8.33 -14.25
C GLY A 115 0.07 6.81 -14.12
N PHE A 116 -0.91 6.04 -14.58
CA PHE A 116 -0.92 4.58 -14.53
C PHE A 116 0.23 3.96 -15.33
N ASN A 117 0.81 2.87 -14.81
CA ASN A 117 1.91 2.17 -15.46
C ASN A 117 1.42 1.47 -16.75
N PRO A 118 1.91 1.88 -17.94
CA PRO A 118 1.44 1.32 -19.20
C PRO A 118 1.92 -0.13 -19.43
N ASN A 119 2.79 -0.65 -18.58
CA ASN A 119 3.29 -2.03 -18.65
C ASN A 119 2.50 -2.99 -17.77
N TYR A 120 1.59 -2.52 -16.92
CA TYR A 120 0.81 -3.37 -16.02
C TYR A 120 0.09 -4.50 -16.79
N HIS A 121 0.23 -5.74 -16.31
CA HIS A 121 -0.28 -6.95 -16.96
C HIS A 121 0.24 -7.20 -18.39
N GLN A 122 1.38 -6.60 -18.76
CA GLN A 122 2.02 -6.82 -20.07
C GLN A 122 3.35 -7.58 -19.94
N LEU A 123 3.79 -8.23 -21.02
CA LEU A 123 5.12 -8.85 -21.10
C LEU A 123 6.29 -7.85 -20.98
N SER A 124 5.98 -6.56 -21.08
CA SER A 124 6.91 -5.46 -20.87
C SER A 124 7.04 -5.05 -19.40
N ASP A 125 6.24 -5.60 -18.47
CA ASP A 125 6.44 -5.37 -17.04
C ASP A 125 7.75 -6.03 -16.60
N ARG A 126 8.81 -5.23 -16.55
CA ARG A 126 10.19 -5.68 -16.41
C ARG A 126 10.96 -4.63 -15.66
N VAL A 127 11.94 -5.06 -14.86
CA VAL A 127 12.83 -4.20 -14.06
C VAL A 127 13.42 -3.02 -14.85
N LYS A 128 13.74 -3.20 -16.14
CA LYS A 128 14.26 -2.12 -17.00
C LYS A 128 13.31 -0.93 -17.18
N ASN A 129 12.01 -1.14 -16.96
CA ASN A 129 10.95 -0.15 -17.06
C ASN A 129 10.56 0.41 -15.67
N CYS A 130 11.20 -0.07 -14.61
CA CYS A 130 11.02 0.45 -13.26
C CYS A 130 12.00 1.60 -12.98
N ASN A 131 11.54 2.58 -12.19
CA ASN A 131 12.33 3.60 -11.55
C ASN A 131 12.80 3.09 -10.17
N LEU A 132 13.93 2.39 -10.13
CA LEU A 132 14.47 1.83 -8.88
C LEU A 132 14.82 2.90 -7.81
N PRO A 133 15.38 4.08 -8.15
CA PRO A 133 15.56 5.16 -7.17
C PRO A 133 14.26 5.60 -6.49
N TYR A 134 13.16 5.69 -7.25
CA TYR A 134 11.83 5.96 -6.68
C TYR A 134 11.36 4.84 -5.75
N MET A 135 11.46 3.58 -6.21
CA MET A 135 11.09 2.40 -5.40
C MET A 135 11.84 2.37 -4.05
N VAL A 136 13.11 2.74 -4.04
CA VAL A 136 13.92 2.84 -2.81
C VAL A 136 13.33 3.85 -1.83
N GLU A 137 12.87 5.02 -2.29
CA GLU A 137 12.23 6.00 -1.42
C GLU A 137 10.89 5.47 -0.86
N VAL A 138 10.09 4.77 -1.68
CA VAL A 138 8.84 4.12 -1.22
C VAL A 138 9.13 3.09 -0.14
N VAL A 139 10.13 2.22 -0.33
CA VAL A 139 10.54 1.22 0.67
C VAL A 139 11.03 1.88 1.97
N LYS A 140 11.80 2.97 1.89
CA LYS A 140 12.20 3.73 3.09
C LYS A 140 10.98 4.25 3.86
N ALA A 141 9.97 4.77 3.16
CA ALA A 141 8.74 5.25 3.79
C ALA A 141 7.93 4.14 4.46
N ILE A 142 7.84 2.96 3.85
CA ILE A 142 7.18 1.78 4.44
C ILE A 142 7.91 1.33 5.71
N ILE A 143 9.25 1.29 5.68
CA ILE A 143 10.06 0.95 6.86
C ILE A 143 9.84 1.99 7.98
N ALA A 144 9.89 3.28 7.64
CA ALA A 144 9.67 4.37 8.59
C ALA A 144 8.27 4.30 9.24
N LEU A 145 7.22 4.09 8.44
CA LEU A 145 5.86 3.87 8.93
C LEU A 145 5.79 2.66 9.87
N THR A 146 6.41 1.55 9.49
CA THR A 146 6.41 0.32 10.29
C THR A 146 7.07 0.54 11.65
N VAL A 147 8.17 1.28 11.70
CA VAL A 147 8.86 1.65 12.95
C VAL A 147 7.94 2.51 13.83
N ASP A 148 7.32 3.54 13.27
CA ASP A 148 6.41 4.42 14.01
C ASP A 148 5.19 3.66 14.55
N LEU A 149 4.58 2.77 13.76
CA LEU A 149 3.46 1.92 14.18
C LEU A 149 3.84 0.91 15.27
N ALA A 150 5.10 0.45 15.28
CA ALA A 150 5.64 -0.44 16.30
C ALA A 150 6.05 0.29 17.59
N GLY A 151 5.87 1.62 17.67
CA GLY A 151 6.23 2.43 18.84
C GLY A 151 7.70 2.86 18.88
N GLY A 152 8.44 2.74 17.77
CA GLY A 152 9.75 3.37 17.62
C GLY A 152 9.62 4.90 17.64
N LYS A 153 10.51 5.59 18.37
CA LYS A 153 10.59 7.04 18.41
C LYS A 153 11.81 7.53 17.66
#